data_AF-A0A6A5C509-F1
#
_entry.id   AF-A0A6A5C509-F1
#
_cell.length_a   1.000
_cell.length_b   1.000
_cell.length_c   1.000
_cell.angle_alpha   90.00
_cell.angle_beta   90.00
_cell.angle_gamma   90.00
#
_symmetry.space_group_name_H-M   'P 1'
#
loop_
_entity.id
_entity.type
_entity.pdbx_description
1 polymer ?
#
loop_
_entity_poly.entity_id
_entity_poly.type
_entity_poly.pdbx_seq_one_letter_code
_entity_poly.pdbx_strand_id
1 'polypeptide(L)'
;MKKNVQQHHTERVRQERNEKDIEEGSFKFGPKLNGNTKAPSKANESPDEQKKRLEKMKKEREEPLSQHRPSTSSGFSHQYHHHHPRDLSYLDDDLLMNNHRKPLFERVGEIQMEQQEKEKLRQQLKYEEERKNLRSAPSISEESKRIVAMMKNRIPFTSRIMKSGQEDEQTMFEKEKSKRRFFEVKKEEMDGCTFQPSVNPVSKKITETKLSKQTFLERQQEYEAKEKLKHEALTKKEQEQYEFKPSISKVSEEICKKSLSRANTVEDIYDRLTNRDKKRVDHIKNAIAQEYYSKFSFTPTINQVSNVIAAPTDLDELVNNTRTKKRKEELTMKIMEKENCPFQPKLVSNNEKYLHDRKPLSVMTESEKFLKEKEMKRAKVMMELECEQLQECTFQPAITKSLKSKSVVDGQTPVVIKGLGKHLERGERAKRIEEEKKERYEEVFRPKVHSKKQGGVTIIEPFSFQM
;
A
#
# COMPACT_ATOMS: atom_id res chain seq x y z
N MET A 1 -16.63 -57.11 2.12
CA MET A 1 -16.26 -55.69 2.28
C MET A 1 -17.17 -54.70 1.53
N LYS A 2 -17.77 -55.02 0.36
CA LYS A 2 -18.67 -54.09 -0.35
C LYS A 2 -20.04 -53.81 0.32
N LYS A 3 -20.50 -54.65 1.25
CA LYS A 3 -21.78 -54.46 1.97
C LYS A 3 -21.73 -53.41 3.10
N ASN A 4 -20.56 -53.13 3.69
CA ASN A 4 -20.43 -52.12 4.77
C ASN A 4 -20.45 -50.67 4.27
N VAL A 5 -20.00 -50.42 3.04
CA VAL A 5 -19.96 -49.06 2.48
C VAL A 5 -21.38 -48.57 2.14
N GLN A 6 -22.27 -49.48 1.76
CA GLN A 6 -23.64 -49.14 1.39
C GLN A 6 -24.51 -48.80 2.61
N GLN A 7 -24.27 -49.43 3.77
CA GLN A 7 -24.96 -49.11 5.02
C GLN A 7 -24.57 -47.73 5.59
N HIS A 8 -23.27 -47.38 5.54
CA HIS A 8 -22.83 -46.05 5.99
C HIS A 8 -23.34 -44.90 5.12
N HIS A 9 -23.55 -45.12 3.82
CA HIS A 9 -24.10 -44.08 2.95
C HIS A 9 -25.58 -43.82 3.24
N THR A 10 -26.36 -44.87 3.54
CA THR A 10 -27.79 -44.73 3.88
C THR A 10 -28.03 -44.08 5.24
N GLU A 11 -27.15 -44.28 6.24
CA GLU A 11 -27.28 -43.59 7.54
C GLU A 11 -26.96 -42.10 7.43
N ARG A 12 -25.99 -41.72 6.60
CA ARG A 12 -25.61 -40.32 6.39
C ARG A 12 -26.72 -39.51 5.71
N VAL A 13 -27.39 -40.09 4.73
CA VAL A 13 -28.56 -39.46 4.05
C VAL A 13 -29.77 -39.35 5.01
N ARG A 14 -29.87 -40.20 6.03
CA ARG A 14 -30.93 -40.13 7.05
C ARG A 14 -30.67 -39.04 8.09
N GLN A 15 -29.40 -38.83 8.47
CA GLN A 15 -29.02 -37.72 9.36
C GLN A 15 -29.20 -36.35 8.69
N GLU A 16 -28.85 -36.21 7.42
CA GLU A 16 -29.01 -34.92 6.68
C GLU A 16 -30.48 -34.53 6.45
N ARG A 17 -31.42 -35.47 6.48
CA ARG A 17 -32.87 -35.16 6.41
C ARG A 17 -33.42 -34.66 7.74
N ASN A 18 -32.95 -35.20 8.86
CA ASN A 18 -33.42 -34.78 10.19
C ASN A 18 -32.92 -33.38 10.60
N GLU A 19 -31.79 -32.91 10.06
CA GLU A 19 -31.31 -31.54 10.33
C GLU A 19 -32.08 -30.47 9.56
N LYS A 20 -32.64 -30.79 8.38
CA LYS A 20 -33.44 -29.84 7.60
C LYS A 20 -34.84 -29.61 8.17
N ASP A 21 -35.41 -30.60 8.86
CA ASP A 21 -36.73 -30.47 9.47
C ASP A 21 -36.73 -29.65 10.79
N ILE A 22 -35.55 -29.28 11.30
CA ILE A 22 -35.41 -28.43 12.50
C ILE A 22 -35.37 -26.92 12.14
N GLU A 23 -34.99 -26.56 10.91
CA GLU A 23 -34.91 -25.14 10.48
C GLU A 23 -36.23 -24.55 9.96
N GLU A 24 -37.24 -25.37 9.63
CA GLU A 24 -38.57 -24.89 9.19
C GLU A 24 -39.62 -24.82 10.33
N GLY A 25 -39.15 -24.82 11.58
CA GLY A 25 -39.97 -24.58 12.77
C GLY A 25 -40.51 -23.16 12.85
N SER A 26 -41.66 -22.92 12.22
CA SER A 26 -42.48 -21.71 12.31
C SER A 26 -42.57 -21.12 13.72
N PHE A 27 -41.79 -20.08 13.99
CA PHE A 27 -41.83 -19.31 15.24
C PHE A 27 -43.06 -18.39 15.24
N LYS A 28 -44.22 -18.94 15.63
CA LYS A 28 -45.45 -18.18 15.86
C LYS A 28 -45.26 -17.26 17.06
N PHE A 29 -45.08 -15.96 16.80
CA PHE A 29 -45.20 -14.93 17.84
C PHE A 29 -46.65 -14.84 18.33
N GLY A 30 -46.89 -15.29 19.56
CA GLY A 30 -48.06 -14.89 20.33
C GLY A 30 -47.82 -13.52 20.97
N PRO A 31 -48.80 -12.59 20.98
CA PRO A 31 -48.67 -11.33 21.68
C PRO A 31 -49.15 -11.50 23.12
N LYS A 32 -48.37 -10.99 24.08
CA LYS A 32 -48.81 -10.43 25.38
C LYS A 32 -47.60 -10.20 26.27
N LEU A 33 -47.07 -8.98 26.26
CA LEU A 33 -46.50 -8.38 27.46
C LEU A 33 -46.82 -6.88 27.46
N ASN A 34 -47.74 -6.52 28.35
CA ASN A 34 -47.96 -5.16 28.82
C ASN A 34 -46.67 -4.67 29.50
N GLY A 35 -46.02 -3.68 28.90
CA GLY A 35 -44.85 -3.01 29.46
C GLY A 35 -44.98 -1.51 29.28
N ASN A 36 -45.45 -0.84 30.33
CA ASN A 36 -45.51 0.62 30.44
C ASN A 36 -44.08 1.19 30.39
N THR A 37 -43.62 1.61 29.22
CA THR A 37 -42.45 2.50 29.10
C THR A 37 -42.90 3.80 28.45
N LYS A 38 -43.17 4.80 29.30
CA LYS A 38 -43.29 6.21 28.90
C LYS A 38 -41.96 6.67 28.30
N ALA A 39 -41.88 6.67 26.98
CA ALA A 39 -40.90 7.47 26.26
C ALA A 39 -41.31 8.96 26.38
N PRO A 40 -40.40 9.89 26.68
CA PRO A 40 -40.71 11.32 26.61
C PRO A 40 -40.88 11.71 25.13
N SER A 41 -42.11 11.99 24.73
CA SER A 41 -42.46 12.57 23.44
C SER A 41 -41.80 13.94 23.31
N LYS A 42 -40.67 14.01 22.60
CA LYS A 42 -40.05 15.25 22.12
C LYS A 42 -40.72 15.74 20.83
N ALA A 43 -42.03 15.88 20.87
CA ALA A 43 -42.79 16.56 19.82
C ALA A 43 -43.63 17.61 20.54
N ASN A 44 -43.46 18.87 20.14
CA ASN A 44 -44.02 20.10 20.73
C ASN A 44 -43.10 20.87 21.69
N GLU A 45 -41.80 21.00 21.36
CA GLU A 45 -41.06 22.19 21.82
C GLU A 45 -41.44 23.35 20.89
N SER A 46 -41.91 24.46 21.47
CA SER A 46 -42.28 25.67 20.73
C SER A 46 -41.06 26.24 19.98
N PRO A 47 -41.23 26.84 18.78
CA PRO A 47 -40.14 27.52 18.07
C PRO A 47 -39.37 28.53 18.96
N ASP A 48 -40.04 29.14 19.93
CA ASP A 48 -39.43 30.08 20.87
C ASP A 48 -38.49 29.41 21.90
N GLU A 49 -38.77 28.17 22.30
CA GLU A 49 -37.89 27.40 23.19
C GLU A 49 -36.63 26.92 22.45
N GLN A 50 -36.77 26.55 21.18
CA GLN A 50 -35.62 26.23 20.33
C GLN A 50 -34.71 27.44 20.13
N LYS A 51 -35.30 28.64 19.96
CA LYS A 51 -34.55 29.90 19.81
C LYS A 51 -33.80 30.27 21.09
N LYS A 52 -34.46 30.18 22.26
CA LYS A 52 -33.82 30.40 23.57
C LYS A 52 -32.67 29.43 23.85
N ARG A 53 -32.83 28.16 23.45
CA ARG A 53 -31.78 27.15 23.62
C ARG A 53 -30.58 27.41 22.72
N LEU A 54 -30.81 27.86 21.48
CA LEU A 54 -29.75 28.24 20.55
C LEU A 54 -28.99 29.49 21.04
N GLU A 55 -29.72 30.46 21.60
CA GLU A 55 -29.14 31.69 22.16
C GLU A 55 -28.33 31.42 23.44
N LYS A 56 -28.79 30.50 24.30
CA LYS A 56 -28.03 30.02 25.46
C LYS A 56 -26.72 29.35 25.06
N MET A 57 -26.73 28.48 24.04
CA MET A 57 -25.49 27.84 23.56
C MET A 57 -24.53 28.82 22.88
N LYS A 58 -25.03 29.90 22.25
CA LYS A 58 -24.16 30.96 21.73
C LYS A 58 -23.50 31.74 22.87
N LYS A 59 -24.24 32.03 23.93
CA LYS A 59 -23.75 32.79 25.09
C LYS A 59 -22.68 32.02 25.90
N GLU A 60 -22.82 30.70 26.00
CA GLU A 60 -21.81 29.83 26.65
C GLU A 60 -20.53 29.66 25.81
N ARG A 61 -20.56 30.02 24.51
CA ARG A 61 -19.40 29.90 23.62
C ARG A 61 -18.56 31.19 23.52
N GLU A 62 -19.06 32.30 24.05
CA GLU A 62 -18.41 33.62 24.01
C GLU A 62 -17.79 34.04 25.36
N GLU A 63 -17.72 33.16 26.37
CA GLU A 63 -16.92 33.46 27.57
C GLU A 63 -15.41 33.36 27.27
N PRO A 64 -14.64 34.45 27.45
CA PRO A 64 -13.21 34.43 27.21
C PRO A 64 -12.46 33.71 28.33
N LEU A 65 -11.73 32.65 27.96
CA LEU A 65 -10.67 32.03 28.77
C LEU A 65 -9.57 33.05 29.08
N SER A 66 -9.80 33.81 30.14
CA SER A 66 -8.87 34.75 30.74
C SER A 66 -8.07 34.02 31.83
N GLN A 67 -6.74 34.04 31.64
CA GLN A 67 -5.70 33.96 32.67
C GLN A 67 -5.40 32.58 33.29
N HIS A 68 -4.31 31.96 32.81
CA HIS A 68 -3.16 31.58 33.64
C HIS A 68 -1.99 31.15 32.75
N ARG A 69 -0.98 32.01 32.59
CA ARG A 69 0.36 31.61 32.14
C ARG A 69 1.28 31.60 33.37
N PRO A 70 1.87 30.46 33.76
CA PRO A 70 2.96 30.49 34.72
C PRO A 70 4.22 31.01 34.02
N SER A 71 4.84 32.02 34.64
CA SER A 71 6.15 32.55 34.29
C SER A 71 7.24 31.54 34.65
N THR A 72 7.84 30.90 33.65
CA THR A 72 9.09 30.14 33.84
C THR A 72 10.28 31.05 33.56
N SER A 73 10.84 31.64 34.62
CA SER A 73 12.19 32.20 34.61
C SER A 73 13.19 31.05 34.80
N SER A 74 13.80 30.57 33.71
CA SER A 74 14.99 29.70 33.81
C SER A 74 16.19 30.45 33.28
N GLY A 75 17.04 30.94 34.19
CA GLY A 75 18.36 31.46 33.87
C GLY A 75 19.23 30.33 33.33
N PHE A 76 19.74 30.49 32.12
CA PHE A 76 20.73 29.60 31.54
C PHE A 76 22.11 30.22 31.76
N SER A 77 22.83 29.71 32.75
CA SER A 77 24.23 30.01 33.00
C SER A 77 25.09 29.48 31.86
N HIS A 78 25.92 30.34 31.26
CA HIS A 78 26.99 29.93 30.35
C HIS A 78 28.06 29.16 31.14
N GLN A 79 28.09 27.84 30.99
CA GLN A 79 29.26 27.03 31.32
C GLN A 79 30.21 27.02 30.12
N TYR A 80 31.39 27.61 30.33
CA TYR A 80 32.53 27.52 29.42
C TYR A 80 33.02 26.08 29.35
N HIS A 81 32.93 25.44 28.18
CA HIS A 81 33.61 24.19 27.92
C HIS A 81 35.09 24.46 27.65
N HIS A 82 35.94 23.92 28.53
CA HIS A 82 37.39 23.83 28.34
C HIS A 82 37.71 23.11 27.02
N HIS A 83 38.53 23.76 26.20
CA HIS A 83 39.14 23.17 25.01
C HIS A 83 40.12 22.06 25.43
N HIS A 84 39.81 20.82 25.07
CA HIS A 84 40.82 19.76 25.00
C HIS A 84 41.76 20.02 23.80
N PRO A 85 43.08 19.87 23.97
CA PRO A 85 44.02 19.94 22.85
C PRO A 85 43.76 18.77 21.90
N ARG A 86 43.63 19.08 20.61
CA ARG A 86 43.51 18.09 19.54
C ARG A 86 44.85 17.40 19.35
N ASP A 87 44.86 16.08 19.52
CA ASP A 87 45.94 15.21 19.04
C ASP A 87 46.09 15.37 17.52
N LEU A 88 47.27 15.83 17.11
CA LEU A 88 47.69 16.09 15.74
C LEU A 88 48.45 14.89 15.13
N SER A 89 48.04 13.66 15.41
CA SER A 89 48.74 12.45 14.97
C SER A 89 48.08 11.71 13.80
N TYR A 90 47.15 12.34 13.06
CA TYR A 90 46.33 11.66 12.05
C TYR A 90 46.35 12.33 10.66
N LEU A 91 47.47 12.94 10.26
CA LEU A 91 47.59 13.64 8.97
C LEU A 91 48.66 13.08 8.01
N ASP A 92 49.36 11.99 8.34
CA ASP A 92 50.48 11.51 7.50
C ASP A 92 50.18 10.28 6.62
N ASP A 93 49.05 9.60 6.77
CA ASP A 93 48.75 8.38 5.98
C ASP A 93 48.20 8.64 4.56
N ASP A 94 47.65 9.83 4.29
CA ASP A 94 47.08 10.16 2.97
C ASP A 94 48.14 10.54 1.91
N LEU A 95 49.39 10.80 2.33
CA LEU A 95 50.46 11.18 1.41
C LEU A 95 51.16 9.98 0.76
N LEU A 96 51.08 8.78 1.36
CA LEU A 96 51.75 7.58 0.85
C LEU A 96 50.97 6.83 -0.24
N MET A 97 49.68 7.14 -0.44
CA MET A 97 48.85 6.49 -1.49
C MET A 97 48.79 7.27 -2.82
N ASN A 98 49.59 8.34 -2.98
CA ASN A 98 49.54 9.21 -4.17
C ASN A 98 50.40 8.76 -5.35
N ASN A 99 51.24 7.74 -5.20
CA ASN A 99 52.18 7.33 -6.26
C ASN A 99 51.55 6.49 -7.39
N HIS A 100 50.25 6.18 -7.33
CA HIS A 100 49.53 5.43 -8.39
C HIS A 100 48.29 6.16 -8.93
N ARG A 101 48.10 7.44 -8.60
CA ARG A 101 46.95 8.17 -9.14
C ARG A 101 47.23 8.56 -10.59
N LYS A 102 46.35 8.13 -11.49
CA LYS A 102 46.32 8.54 -12.91
C LYS A 102 46.52 10.05 -13.05
N PRO A 103 47.17 10.55 -14.11
CA PRO A 103 47.38 11.98 -14.27
C PRO A 103 46.05 12.76 -14.29
N LEU A 104 46.08 14.01 -13.84
CA LEU A 104 44.88 14.79 -13.49
C LEU A 104 43.86 14.88 -14.64
N PHE A 105 44.34 14.90 -15.89
CA PHE A 105 43.50 15.00 -17.10
C PHE A 105 42.62 13.76 -17.34
N GLU A 106 43.08 12.56 -16.96
CA GLU A 106 42.29 11.32 -17.05
C GLU A 106 41.23 11.25 -15.94
N ARG A 107 41.46 11.95 -14.82
CA ARG A 107 40.56 11.98 -13.66
C ARG A 107 39.60 13.16 -13.66
N VAL A 108 39.63 14.06 -14.64
CA VAL A 108 38.71 15.23 -14.65
C VAL A 108 37.25 14.80 -14.58
N GLY A 109 36.88 13.73 -15.29
CA GLY A 109 35.53 13.15 -15.22
C GLY A 109 35.19 12.59 -13.83
N GLU A 110 36.12 11.85 -13.22
CA GLU A 110 35.96 11.30 -11.87
C GLU A 110 35.84 12.42 -10.82
N ILE A 111 36.69 13.44 -10.89
CA ILE A 111 36.70 14.60 -9.99
C ILE A 111 35.40 15.40 -10.15
N GLN A 112 34.90 15.59 -11.37
CA GLN A 112 33.62 16.25 -11.61
C GLN A 112 32.45 15.44 -11.04
N MET A 113 32.45 14.11 -11.20
CA MET A 113 31.42 13.26 -10.60
C MET A 113 31.49 13.28 -9.07
N GLU A 114 32.68 13.18 -8.48
CA GLU A 114 32.89 13.25 -7.03
C GLU A 114 32.43 14.61 -6.46
N GLN A 115 32.73 15.71 -7.16
CA GLN A 115 32.24 17.04 -6.80
C GLN A 115 30.71 17.12 -6.86
N GLN A 116 30.08 16.55 -7.88
CA GLN A 116 28.62 16.51 -8.01
C GLN A 116 27.97 15.64 -6.91
N GLU A 117 28.55 14.49 -6.58
CA GLU A 117 28.08 13.63 -5.49
C GLU A 117 28.22 14.33 -4.14
N LYS A 118 29.35 14.98 -3.89
CA LYS A 118 29.59 15.76 -2.67
C LYS A 118 28.62 16.93 -2.54
N GLU A 119 28.30 17.61 -3.64
CA GLU A 119 27.30 18.68 -3.65
C GLU A 119 25.88 18.15 -3.39
N LYS A 120 25.50 17.02 -3.99
CA LYS A 120 24.23 16.34 -3.71
C LYS A 120 24.10 15.94 -2.25
N LEU A 121 25.15 15.36 -1.66
CA LEU A 121 25.17 14.96 -0.25
C LEU A 121 25.00 16.18 0.66
N ARG A 122 25.69 17.29 0.35
CA ARG A 122 25.56 18.55 1.09
C ARG A 122 24.16 19.14 0.99
N GLN A 123 23.47 19.00 -0.15
CA GLN A 123 22.08 19.42 -0.31
C GLN A 123 21.11 18.55 0.51
N GLN A 124 21.32 17.23 0.56
CA GLN A 124 20.52 16.32 1.38
C GLN A 124 20.63 16.64 2.86
N LEU A 125 21.86 16.86 3.37
CA LEU A 125 22.08 17.24 4.77
C LEU A 125 21.38 18.55 5.13
N LYS A 126 21.45 19.57 4.27
CA LYS A 126 20.72 20.83 4.48
C LYS A 126 19.21 20.62 4.54
N TYR A 127 18.65 19.79 3.65
CA TYR A 127 17.22 19.48 3.67
C TYR A 127 16.80 18.71 4.93
N GLU A 128 17.66 17.82 5.44
CA GLU A 128 17.43 17.14 6.72
C GLU A 128 17.49 18.10 7.92
N GLU A 129 18.44 19.05 7.93
CA GLU A 129 18.52 20.11 8.94
C GLU A 129 17.30 21.04 8.89
N GLU A 130 16.87 21.44 7.70
CA GLU A 130 15.65 22.23 7.50
C GLU A 130 14.40 21.46 7.96
N ARG A 131 14.31 20.16 7.67
CA ARG A 131 13.24 19.28 8.20
C ARG A 131 13.26 19.17 9.72
N LYS A 132 14.44 19.10 10.35
CA LYS A 132 14.57 19.08 11.82
C LYS A 132 14.17 20.40 12.45
N ASN A 133 14.40 21.52 11.76
CA ASN A 133 14.04 22.86 12.24
C ASN A 133 12.54 23.18 12.06
N LEU A 134 11.84 22.49 11.15
CA LEU A 134 10.38 22.54 11.04
C LEU A 134 9.75 21.73 12.19
N ARG A 135 9.30 22.42 13.24
CA ARG A 135 8.74 21.91 14.52
C ARG A 135 7.53 20.95 14.43
N SER A 136 7.17 20.46 13.25
CA SER A 136 5.97 19.64 13.03
C SER A 136 6.16 18.55 11.97
N ALA A 137 7.40 18.15 11.65
CA ALA A 137 7.61 16.99 10.79
C ALA A 137 7.30 15.70 11.58
N PRO A 138 6.35 14.86 11.16
CA PRO A 138 6.08 13.58 11.81
C PRO A 138 7.35 12.71 11.77
N SER A 139 7.79 12.24 12.94
CA SER A 139 8.96 11.37 13.04
C SER A 139 8.61 10.01 12.44
N ILE A 140 9.33 9.63 11.39
CA ILE A 140 9.22 8.29 10.82
C ILE A 140 9.86 7.33 11.84
N SER A 141 9.08 6.36 12.33
CA SER A 141 9.56 5.35 13.28
C SER A 141 10.77 4.59 12.73
N GLU A 142 11.67 4.14 13.61
CA GLU A 142 12.83 3.30 13.23
C GLU A 142 12.41 2.02 12.50
N GLU A 143 11.23 1.49 12.82
CA GLU A 143 10.67 0.32 12.15
C GLU A 143 10.28 0.62 10.69
N SER A 144 9.65 1.77 10.44
CA SER A 144 9.37 2.23 9.08
C SER A 144 10.65 2.46 8.28
N LYS A 145 11.73 2.96 8.90
CA LYS A 145 13.04 3.09 8.23
C LYS A 145 13.61 1.73 7.83
N ARG A 146 13.50 0.70 8.69
CA ARG A 146 13.92 -0.68 8.37
C ARG A 146 13.12 -1.26 7.21
N ILE A 147 11.81 -1.05 7.17
CA ILE A 147 10.94 -1.52 6.07
C ILE A 147 11.34 -0.87 4.75
N VAL A 148 11.60 0.45 4.74
CA VAL A 148 12.04 1.16 3.53
C VAL A 148 13.42 0.68 3.07
N ALA A 149 14.35 0.41 3.98
CA ALA A 149 15.65 -0.18 3.65
C ALA A 149 15.51 -1.58 3.03
N MET A 150 14.63 -2.43 3.58
CA MET A 150 14.32 -3.74 3.00
C MET A 150 13.66 -3.63 1.63
N MET A 151 12.80 -2.62 1.42
CA MET A 151 12.17 -2.36 0.13
C MET A 151 13.15 -1.83 -0.92
N LYS A 152 14.09 -0.96 -0.56
CA LYS A 152 15.13 -0.46 -1.48
C LYS A 152 16.05 -1.57 -2.00
N ASN A 153 16.25 -2.62 -1.22
CA ASN A 153 17.04 -3.78 -1.62
C ASN A 153 16.24 -4.81 -2.45
N ARG A 154 14.93 -4.63 -2.63
CA ARG A 154 14.15 -5.47 -3.54
C ARG A 154 14.30 -4.95 -4.96
N ILE A 155 14.78 -5.83 -5.85
CA ILE A 155 14.81 -5.61 -7.30
C ILE A 155 13.43 -5.09 -7.73
N PRO A 156 13.35 -3.95 -8.45
CA PRO A 156 12.07 -3.35 -8.81
C PRO A 156 11.19 -4.37 -9.55
N PHE A 157 9.92 -4.42 -9.16
CA PHE A 157 8.94 -5.40 -9.63
C PHE A 157 8.81 -5.43 -11.16
N THR A 158 9.04 -4.28 -11.81
CA THR A 158 9.07 -4.13 -13.27
C THR A 158 10.20 -4.93 -13.92
N SER A 159 11.37 -5.02 -13.28
CA SER A 159 12.49 -5.84 -13.74
C SER A 159 12.24 -7.34 -13.57
N ARG A 160 11.35 -7.72 -12.64
CA ARG A 160 10.96 -9.11 -12.39
C ARG A 160 9.92 -9.60 -13.41
N ILE A 161 8.97 -8.75 -13.79
CA ILE A 161 7.93 -9.08 -14.80
C ILE A 161 8.53 -9.19 -16.21
N MET A 162 9.46 -8.30 -16.57
CA MET A 162 10.12 -8.34 -17.88
C MET A 162 10.97 -9.59 -18.10
N LYS A 163 11.47 -10.23 -17.03
CA LYS A 163 12.24 -11.48 -17.13
C LYS A 163 11.37 -12.74 -17.18
N SER A 164 10.15 -12.72 -16.63
CA SER A 164 9.29 -13.92 -16.59
C SER A 164 8.46 -14.14 -17.87
N GLY A 165 8.43 -13.17 -18.80
CA GLY A 165 7.60 -13.25 -20.01
C GLY A 165 8.28 -13.83 -21.26
N GLN A 166 9.61 -14.00 -21.23
CA GLN A 166 10.41 -14.46 -22.39
C GLN A 166 11.57 -15.38 -21.92
N GLU A 167 11.30 -16.33 -21.04
CA GLU A 167 12.26 -17.44 -20.87
C GLU A 167 11.96 -18.49 -21.93
N ASP A 168 12.53 -18.30 -23.13
CA ASP A 168 12.52 -19.31 -24.19
C ASP A 168 13.05 -20.64 -23.64
N GLU A 169 12.47 -21.78 -24.03
CA GLU A 169 12.84 -23.12 -23.51
C GLU A 169 14.35 -23.42 -23.61
N GLN A 170 15.05 -22.78 -24.55
CA GLN A 170 16.51 -22.85 -24.69
C GLN A 170 17.26 -22.26 -23.48
N THR A 171 16.75 -21.20 -22.86
CA THR A 171 17.36 -20.56 -21.67
C THR A 171 17.18 -21.39 -20.40
N MET A 172 16.09 -22.15 -20.31
CA MET A 172 15.87 -23.11 -19.22
C MET A 172 16.84 -24.29 -19.32
N PHE A 173 17.09 -24.81 -20.53
CA PHE A 173 18.05 -25.88 -20.76
C PHE A 173 19.50 -25.45 -20.44
N GLU A 174 19.90 -24.23 -20.81
CA GLU A 174 21.23 -23.69 -20.46
C GLU A 174 21.39 -23.41 -18.96
N LYS A 175 20.33 -22.92 -18.29
CA LYS A 175 20.32 -22.78 -16.82
C LYS A 175 20.46 -24.13 -16.14
N GLU A 176 19.79 -25.16 -16.64
CA GLU A 176 19.86 -26.51 -16.06
C GLU A 176 21.24 -27.15 -16.29
N LYS A 177 21.80 -27.00 -17.50
CA LYS A 177 23.16 -27.45 -17.84
C LYS A 177 24.22 -26.73 -17.00
N SER A 178 24.05 -25.43 -16.75
CA SER A 178 24.95 -24.67 -15.86
C SER A 178 24.83 -25.09 -14.41
N LYS A 179 23.61 -25.38 -13.92
CA LYS A 179 23.41 -25.94 -12.57
C LYS A 179 24.08 -27.30 -12.41
N ARG A 180 23.96 -28.18 -13.40
CA ARG A 180 24.62 -29.50 -13.36
C ARG A 180 26.14 -29.37 -13.31
N ARG A 181 26.74 -28.54 -14.16
CA ARG A 181 28.19 -28.25 -14.12
C ARG A 181 28.63 -27.66 -12.78
N PHE A 182 27.84 -26.76 -12.21
CA PHE A 182 28.14 -26.18 -10.90
C PHE A 182 28.11 -27.23 -9.79
N PHE A 183 27.13 -28.14 -9.80
CA PHE A 183 27.07 -29.24 -8.83
C PHE A 183 28.19 -30.27 -9.02
N GLU A 184 28.61 -30.51 -10.25
CA GLU A 184 29.68 -31.45 -10.60
C GLU A 184 31.04 -30.92 -10.15
N VAL A 185 31.36 -29.65 -10.44
CA VAL A 185 32.57 -28.97 -9.92
C VAL A 185 32.58 -28.97 -8.40
N LYS A 186 31.45 -28.65 -7.76
CA LYS A 186 31.37 -28.62 -6.30
C LYS A 186 31.50 -30.01 -5.66
N LYS A 187 31.09 -31.06 -6.37
CA LYS A 187 31.25 -32.45 -5.94
C LYS A 187 32.72 -32.88 -6.05
N GLU A 188 33.38 -32.53 -7.14
CA GLU A 188 34.82 -32.77 -7.32
C GLU A 188 35.66 -31.98 -6.28
N GLU A 189 35.27 -30.75 -5.94
CA GLU A 189 35.89 -29.96 -4.86
C GLU A 189 35.66 -30.57 -3.46
N MET A 190 34.49 -31.19 -3.24
CA MET A 190 34.17 -31.90 -1.98
C MET A 190 34.93 -33.22 -1.85
N ASP A 191 35.06 -33.97 -2.95
CA ASP A 191 35.77 -35.25 -2.98
C ASP A 191 37.31 -35.07 -2.90
N GLY A 192 37.83 -33.87 -3.26
CA GLY A 192 39.24 -33.48 -3.09
C GLY A 192 39.59 -32.79 -1.75
N CYS A 193 38.61 -32.49 -0.89
CA CYS A 193 38.84 -31.81 0.38
C CYS A 193 39.23 -32.81 1.49
N THR A 194 40.54 -32.99 1.72
CA THR A 194 41.11 -33.74 2.86
C THR A 194 40.95 -33.02 4.22
N PHE A 195 40.24 -31.90 4.26
CA PHE A 195 39.95 -31.14 5.46
C PHE A 195 38.91 -31.88 6.30
N GLN A 196 39.34 -32.54 7.39
CA GLN A 196 38.45 -32.99 8.45
C GLN A 196 38.03 -31.75 9.27
N PRO A 197 36.80 -31.22 9.12
CA PRO A 197 36.41 -30.04 9.87
C PRO A 197 36.36 -30.38 11.36
N SER A 198 37.34 -29.89 12.12
CA SER A 198 37.26 -29.93 13.58
C SER A 198 36.20 -28.92 14.00
N VAL A 199 35.09 -29.43 14.55
CA VAL A 199 34.01 -28.58 15.04
C VAL A 199 34.58 -27.71 16.15
N ASN A 200 34.65 -26.39 15.89
CA ASN A 200 35.16 -25.39 16.81
C ASN A 200 34.51 -25.61 18.21
N PRO A 201 35.28 -25.64 19.31
CA PRO A 201 34.75 -25.86 20.65
C PRO A 201 33.61 -24.90 21.03
N VAL A 202 33.55 -23.71 20.41
CA VAL A 202 32.43 -22.77 20.55
C VAL A 202 31.14 -23.35 19.97
N SER A 203 31.19 -23.99 18.79
CA SER A 203 30.04 -24.65 18.18
C SER A 203 29.57 -25.85 19.01
N LYS A 204 30.49 -26.59 19.65
CA LYS A 204 30.12 -27.62 20.64
C LYS A 204 29.41 -27.01 21.85
N LYS A 205 29.93 -25.91 22.41
CA LYS A 205 29.25 -25.17 23.49
C LYS A 205 27.85 -24.68 23.07
N ILE A 206 27.67 -24.21 21.83
CA ILE A 206 26.35 -23.78 21.32
C ILE A 206 25.37 -24.96 21.25
N THR A 207 25.83 -26.15 20.85
CA THR A 207 25.00 -27.37 20.90
C THR A 207 24.72 -27.87 22.32
N GLU A 208 25.64 -27.64 23.25
CA GLU A 208 25.49 -28.00 24.67
C GLU A 208 24.68 -26.99 25.49
N THR A 209 24.58 -25.74 25.04
CA THR A 209 23.73 -24.71 25.68
C THR A 209 22.26 -25.06 25.52
N LYS A 210 21.74 -25.79 26.52
CA LYS A 210 20.37 -26.05 27.04
C LYS A 210 19.12 -25.96 26.13
N LEU A 211 19.09 -25.14 25.09
CA LEU A 211 17.97 -25.01 24.14
C LEU A 211 17.68 -26.30 23.38
N SER A 212 18.66 -27.20 23.23
CA SER A 212 18.51 -28.47 22.49
C SER A 212 17.77 -29.57 23.28
N LYS A 213 17.79 -29.54 24.63
CA LYS A 213 17.28 -30.66 25.45
C LYS A 213 15.82 -30.51 25.89
N GLN A 214 15.25 -29.31 25.79
CA GLN A 214 13.84 -29.10 26.13
C GLN A 214 12.92 -29.64 25.04
N THR A 215 11.79 -30.19 25.45
CA THR A 215 10.74 -30.59 24.52
C THR A 215 10.14 -29.34 23.85
N PHE A 216 9.53 -29.52 22.67
CA PHE A 216 8.89 -28.41 21.97
C PHE A 216 7.81 -27.70 22.82
N LEU A 217 7.05 -28.47 23.61
CA LEU A 217 6.01 -27.95 24.50
C LEU A 217 6.58 -27.09 25.62
N GLU A 218 7.68 -27.50 26.24
CA GLU A 218 8.37 -26.70 27.26
C GLU A 218 8.88 -25.38 26.68
N ARG A 219 9.46 -25.40 25.46
CA ARG A 219 9.86 -24.18 24.76
C ARG A 219 8.68 -23.26 24.45
N GLN A 220 7.52 -23.81 24.09
CA GLN A 220 6.32 -23.03 23.83
C GLN A 220 5.81 -22.36 25.13
N GLN A 221 5.78 -23.09 26.24
CA GLN A 221 5.40 -22.55 27.54
C GLN A 221 6.36 -21.46 28.04
N GLU A 222 7.68 -21.65 27.87
CA GLU A 222 8.66 -20.63 28.21
C GLU A 222 8.49 -19.37 27.36
N TYR A 223 8.19 -19.53 26.07
CA TYR A 223 7.93 -18.39 25.19
C TYR A 223 6.68 -17.61 25.61
N GLU A 224 5.58 -18.32 25.91
CA GLU A 224 4.35 -17.69 26.42
C GLU A 224 4.57 -16.99 27.76
N ALA A 225 5.32 -17.61 28.69
CA ALA A 225 5.66 -17.01 29.96
C ALA A 225 6.52 -15.74 29.77
N LYS A 226 7.48 -15.78 28.84
CA LYS A 226 8.33 -14.63 28.52
C LYS A 226 7.55 -13.48 27.89
N GLU A 227 6.61 -13.78 26.98
CA GLU A 227 5.74 -12.77 26.38
C GLU A 227 4.80 -12.15 27.43
N LYS A 228 4.23 -12.95 28.34
CA LYS A 228 3.44 -12.44 29.47
C LYS A 228 4.26 -11.49 30.35
N LEU A 229 5.46 -11.90 30.75
CA LEU A 229 6.33 -11.09 31.61
C LEU A 229 6.73 -9.77 30.92
N LYS A 230 7.01 -9.83 29.60
CA LYS A 230 7.29 -8.65 28.78
C LYS A 230 6.08 -7.71 28.69
N HIS A 231 4.88 -8.25 28.52
CA HIS A 231 3.64 -7.46 28.50
C HIS A 231 3.37 -6.82 29.85
N GLU A 232 3.51 -7.55 30.96
CA GLU A 232 3.40 -7.01 32.31
C GLU A 232 4.42 -5.88 32.56
N ALA A 233 5.67 -6.06 32.11
CA ALA A 233 6.69 -5.02 32.22
C ALA A 233 6.35 -3.75 31.42
N LEU A 234 5.73 -3.91 30.23
CA LEU A 234 5.25 -2.77 29.43
C LEU A 234 4.08 -2.07 30.10
N THR A 235 3.07 -2.81 30.56
CA THR A 235 1.91 -2.22 31.26
C THR A 235 2.34 -1.48 32.53
N LYS A 236 3.32 -1.99 33.28
CA LYS A 236 3.89 -1.29 34.44
C LYS A 236 4.60 0.01 34.03
N LYS A 237 5.42 -0.03 32.98
CA LYS A 237 6.07 1.17 32.45
C LYS A 237 5.05 2.21 31.95
N GLU A 238 3.98 1.77 31.30
CA GLU A 238 2.88 2.64 30.89
C GLU A 238 2.20 3.25 32.10
N GLN A 239 1.87 2.46 33.14
CA GLN A 239 1.30 2.95 34.39
C GLN A 239 2.21 3.93 35.14
N GLU A 240 3.54 3.74 35.06
CA GLU A 240 4.53 4.66 35.63
C GLU A 240 4.66 5.96 34.83
N GLN A 241 4.51 5.91 33.50
CA GLN A 241 4.57 7.08 32.62
C GLN A 241 3.32 7.98 32.72
N TYR A 242 2.18 7.45 33.16
CA TYR A 242 0.98 8.26 33.39
C TYR A 242 0.96 8.82 34.83
N GLU A 243 1.58 9.98 35.03
CA GLU A 243 1.51 10.74 36.29
C GLU A 243 0.09 11.19 36.64
N PHE A 244 -0.78 11.29 35.63
CA PHE A 244 -2.18 11.67 35.80
C PHE A 244 -3.04 10.47 36.17
N LYS A 245 -3.27 10.29 37.48
CA LYS A 245 -4.27 9.36 38.03
C LYS A 245 -5.52 10.16 38.37
N PRO A 246 -6.48 10.32 37.43
CA PRO A 246 -7.70 11.04 37.76
C PRO A 246 -8.38 10.36 38.95
N SER A 247 -8.73 11.13 39.97
CA SER A 247 -9.51 10.63 41.10
C SER A 247 -10.94 10.36 40.62
N ILE A 248 -11.16 9.13 40.15
CA ILE A 248 -12.49 8.67 39.78
C ILE A 248 -13.32 8.69 41.08
N SER A 249 -14.42 9.43 41.08
CA SER A 249 -15.31 9.48 42.25
C SER A 249 -15.83 8.08 42.59
N LYS A 250 -16.13 7.82 43.87
CA LYS A 250 -16.70 6.54 44.33
C LYS A 250 -17.96 6.15 43.53
N VAL A 251 -18.76 7.14 43.12
CA VAL A 251 -19.96 6.93 42.30
C VAL A 251 -19.61 6.38 40.92
N SER A 252 -18.62 6.96 40.24
CA SER A 252 -18.14 6.45 38.95
C SER A 252 -17.50 5.05 39.07
N GLU A 253 -16.81 4.76 40.17
CA GLU A 253 -16.28 3.42 40.43
C GLU A 253 -17.40 2.39 40.60
N GLU A 254 -18.47 2.73 41.32
CA GLU A 254 -19.66 1.89 41.44
C GLU A 254 -20.42 1.72 40.11
N ILE A 255 -20.49 2.76 39.28
CA ILE A 255 -21.08 2.66 37.94
C ILE A 255 -20.28 1.69 37.07
N CYS A 256 -18.94 1.78 37.10
CA CYS A 256 -18.07 0.83 36.41
C CYS A 256 -18.31 -0.60 36.92
N LYS A 257 -18.29 -0.83 38.24
CA LYS A 257 -18.54 -2.15 38.85
C LYS A 257 -19.93 -2.71 38.52
N LYS A 258 -20.97 -1.87 38.49
CA LYS A 258 -22.34 -2.26 38.09
C LYS A 258 -22.46 -2.57 36.60
N SER A 259 -21.66 -1.94 35.74
CA SER A 259 -21.64 -2.24 34.30
C SER A 259 -20.95 -3.57 34.00
N LEU A 260 -19.85 -3.87 34.70
CA LEU A 260 -19.10 -5.12 34.58
C LEU A 260 -19.89 -6.33 35.12
N SER A 261 -20.60 -6.16 36.23
CA SER A 261 -21.45 -7.21 36.81
C SER A 261 -22.75 -7.48 36.03
N ARG A 262 -23.09 -6.67 35.02
CA ARG A 262 -24.23 -6.90 34.11
C ARG A 262 -23.89 -7.78 32.90
N ALA A 263 -22.63 -8.13 32.73
CA ALA A 263 -22.17 -9.09 31.74
C ALA A 263 -21.57 -10.27 32.49
N ASN A 264 -22.34 -11.36 32.59
CA ASN A 264 -21.98 -12.49 33.45
C ASN A 264 -20.80 -13.31 32.89
N THR A 265 -20.45 -13.13 31.61
CA THR A 265 -19.32 -13.80 30.95
C THR A 265 -18.58 -12.85 30.01
N VAL A 266 -17.27 -13.07 29.86
CA VAL A 266 -16.42 -12.33 28.90
C VAL A 266 -16.94 -12.47 27.47
N GLU A 267 -17.55 -13.61 27.16
CA GLU A 267 -18.20 -13.91 25.89
C GLU A 267 -19.42 -13.02 25.63
N ASP A 268 -20.23 -12.72 26.66
CA ASP A 268 -21.40 -11.84 26.55
C ASP A 268 -20.98 -10.36 26.38
N ILE A 269 -19.82 -9.97 26.94
CA ILE A 269 -19.20 -8.67 26.62
C ILE A 269 -18.80 -8.63 25.15
N TYR A 270 -18.10 -9.67 24.67
CA TYR A 270 -17.64 -9.74 23.29
C TYR A 270 -18.80 -9.74 22.29
N ASP A 271 -19.86 -10.49 22.56
CA ASP A 271 -21.04 -10.58 21.71
C ASP A 271 -21.83 -9.26 21.67
N ARG A 272 -21.93 -8.56 22.80
CA ARG A 272 -22.51 -7.21 22.84
C ARG A 272 -21.66 -6.19 22.06
N LEU A 273 -20.35 -6.23 22.23
CA LEU A 273 -19.43 -5.27 21.60
C LEU A 273 -19.30 -5.49 20.09
N THR A 274 -19.39 -6.73 19.62
CA THR A 274 -19.18 -7.08 18.20
C THR A 274 -20.48 -7.25 17.43
N ASN A 275 -21.44 -8.01 17.95
CA ASN A 275 -22.61 -8.41 17.18
C ASN A 275 -23.82 -7.51 17.45
N ARG A 276 -24.05 -7.11 18.70
CA ARG A 276 -25.22 -6.28 19.04
C ARG A 276 -25.10 -4.86 18.48
N ASP A 277 -23.94 -4.24 18.64
CA ASP A 277 -23.69 -2.91 18.10
C ASP A 277 -23.67 -2.90 16.57
N LYS A 278 -23.08 -3.92 15.94
CA LYS A 278 -23.13 -4.08 14.48
C LYS A 278 -24.57 -4.22 13.98
N LYS A 279 -25.38 -5.10 14.58
CA LYS A 279 -26.81 -5.24 14.24
C LYS A 279 -27.59 -3.94 14.43
N ARG A 280 -27.31 -3.19 15.50
CA ARG A 280 -27.95 -1.89 15.75
C ARG A 280 -27.56 -0.86 14.68
N VAL A 281 -26.27 -0.77 14.35
CA VAL A 281 -25.77 0.12 13.30
C VAL A 281 -26.37 -0.25 11.95
N ASP A 282 -26.40 -1.53 11.60
CA ASP A 282 -26.98 -2.01 10.35
C ASP A 282 -28.49 -1.73 10.29
N HIS A 283 -29.22 -1.91 11.40
CA HIS A 283 -30.62 -1.55 11.47
C HIS A 283 -30.85 -0.03 11.28
N ILE A 284 -30.02 0.81 11.90
CA ILE A 284 -30.13 2.28 11.73
C ILE A 284 -29.81 2.67 10.29
N LYS A 285 -28.75 2.10 9.70
CA LYS A 285 -28.38 2.33 8.29
C LYS A 285 -29.51 1.91 7.35
N ASN A 286 -30.12 0.75 7.58
CA ASN A 286 -31.23 0.25 6.78
C ASN A 286 -32.47 1.13 6.93
N ALA A 287 -32.78 1.61 8.14
CA ALA A 287 -33.89 2.54 8.36
C ALA A 287 -33.68 3.87 7.63
N ILE A 288 -32.48 4.46 7.73
CA ILE A 288 -32.12 5.70 7.01
C ILE A 288 -32.19 5.49 5.50
N ALA A 289 -31.69 4.35 5.00
CA ALA A 289 -31.76 4.01 3.59
C ALA A 289 -33.21 3.88 3.12
N GLN A 290 -34.06 3.17 3.87
CA GLN A 290 -35.48 3.05 3.55
C GLN A 290 -36.20 4.41 3.55
N GLU A 291 -35.96 5.25 4.57
CA GLU A 291 -36.50 6.61 4.62
C GLU A 291 -36.02 7.46 3.44
N TYR A 292 -34.75 7.35 3.04
CA TYR A 292 -34.20 8.07 1.90
C TYR A 292 -34.80 7.59 0.57
N TYR A 293 -34.78 6.28 0.33
CA TYR A 293 -35.23 5.71 -0.94
C TYR A 293 -36.75 5.72 -1.11
N SER A 294 -37.53 5.72 -0.02
CA SER A 294 -39.00 5.88 -0.07
C SER A 294 -39.46 7.20 -0.66
N LYS A 295 -38.59 8.22 -0.70
CA LYS A 295 -38.88 9.52 -1.33
C LYS A 295 -38.88 9.47 -2.86
N PHE A 296 -38.35 8.40 -3.46
CA PHE A 296 -38.30 8.23 -4.90
C PHE A 296 -39.40 7.26 -5.33
N SER A 297 -40.22 7.66 -6.29
CA SER A 297 -41.29 6.81 -6.86
C SER A 297 -40.76 5.75 -7.82
N PHE A 298 -39.49 5.86 -8.25
CA PHE A 298 -38.89 4.96 -9.21
C PHE A 298 -38.29 3.73 -8.52
N THR A 299 -38.90 2.58 -8.74
CA THR A 299 -38.40 1.27 -8.31
C THR A 299 -37.75 0.56 -9.51
N PRO A 300 -36.43 0.68 -9.70
CA PRO A 300 -35.77 0.02 -10.84
C PRO A 300 -35.93 -1.50 -10.72
N THR A 301 -36.53 -2.11 -11.74
CA THR A 301 -36.55 -3.57 -11.88
C THR A 301 -35.19 -4.01 -12.42
N ILE A 302 -34.40 -4.69 -11.58
CA ILE A 302 -33.14 -5.27 -12.03
C ILE A 302 -33.46 -6.45 -12.97
N ASN A 303 -32.91 -6.43 -14.17
CA ASN A 303 -33.08 -7.51 -15.14
C ASN A 303 -32.53 -8.84 -14.57
N GLN A 304 -33.15 -9.97 -14.94
CA GLN A 304 -32.71 -11.30 -14.50
C GLN A 304 -31.21 -11.55 -14.80
N VAL A 305 -30.72 -11.07 -15.94
CA VAL A 305 -29.30 -11.16 -16.33
C VAL A 305 -28.40 -10.41 -15.33
N SER A 306 -28.81 -9.20 -14.94
CA SER A 306 -28.07 -8.40 -13.95
C SER A 306 -28.11 -9.05 -12.56
N ASN A 307 -29.21 -9.71 -12.18
CA ASN A 307 -29.26 -10.49 -10.94
C ASN A 307 -28.29 -11.70 -10.95
N VAL A 308 -28.10 -12.35 -12.10
CA VAL A 308 -27.13 -13.46 -12.22
C VAL A 308 -25.69 -12.96 -12.16
N ILE A 309 -25.41 -11.77 -12.72
CA ILE A 309 -24.08 -11.16 -12.69
C ILE A 309 -23.76 -10.58 -11.29
N ALA A 310 -24.75 -9.97 -10.63
CA ALA A 310 -24.61 -9.36 -9.32
C ALA A 310 -24.89 -10.31 -8.15
N ALA A 311 -25.13 -11.60 -8.44
CA ALA A 311 -25.31 -12.61 -7.41
C ALA A 311 -24.10 -12.57 -6.46
N PRO A 312 -24.31 -12.45 -5.14
CA PRO A 312 -23.21 -12.36 -4.20
C PRO A 312 -22.40 -13.66 -4.29
N THR A 313 -21.17 -13.55 -4.80
CA THR A 313 -20.21 -14.65 -4.78
C THR A 313 -19.80 -14.92 -3.36
N ASP A 314 -19.85 -16.18 -2.95
CA ASP A 314 -19.41 -16.60 -1.63
C ASP A 314 -17.94 -16.24 -1.44
N LEU A 315 -17.54 -15.91 -0.21
CA LEU A 315 -16.16 -15.56 0.12
C LEU A 315 -15.21 -16.71 -0.26
N ASP A 316 -15.64 -17.95 -0.08
CA ASP A 316 -14.91 -19.14 -0.49
C ASP A 316 -14.76 -19.26 -2.02
N GLU A 317 -15.74 -18.79 -2.80
CA GLU A 317 -15.64 -18.74 -4.27
C GLU A 317 -14.63 -17.68 -4.72
N LEU A 318 -14.58 -16.52 -4.04
CA LEU A 318 -13.61 -15.46 -4.33
C LEU A 318 -12.17 -15.87 -4.00
N VAL A 319 -11.97 -16.59 -2.89
CA VAL A 319 -10.65 -17.06 -2.46
C VAL A 319 -10.13 -18.18 -3.35
N ASN A 320 -10.96 -19.19 -3.62
CA ASN A 320 -10.52 -20.39 -4.35
C ASN A 320 -10.71 -20.29 -5.86
N ASN A 321 -11.49 -19.31 -6.33
CA ASN A 321 -11.77 -19.01 -7.73
C ASN A 321 -12.13 -20.25 -8.57
N THR A 322 -12.89 -21.17 -7.95
CA THR A 322 -13.16 -22.51 -8.48
C THR A 322 -13.90 -22.46 -9.81
N ARG A 323 -14.79 -21.48 -9.98
CA ARG A 323 -15.57 -21.28 -11.20
C ARG A 323 -14.71 -20.83 -12.38
N THR A 324 -13.78 -19.89 -12.16
CA THR A 324 -12.84 -19.46 -13.21
C THR A 324 -11.87 -20.57 -13.56
N LYS A 325 -11.40 -21.33 -12.56
CA LYS A 325 -10.54 -22.49 -12.77
C LYS A 325 -11.22 -23.57 -13.63
N LYS A 326 -12.45 -23.97 -13.28
CA LYS A 326 -13.24 -24.92 -14.08
C LYS A 326 -13.46 -24.44 -15.50
N ARG A 327 -13.80 -23.16 -15.69
CA ARG A 327 -14.01 -22.58 -17.02
C ARG A 327 -12.72 -22.60 -17.86
N LYS A 328 -11.57 -22.36 -17.23
CA LYS A 328 -10.26 -22.44 -17.88
C LYS A 328 -9.93 -23.88 -18.26
N GLU A 329 -10.18 -24.84 -17.37
CA GLU A 329 -10.00 -26.28 -17.61
C GLU A 329 -10.88 -26.77 -18.76
N GLU A 330 -12.16 -26.39 -18.81
CA GLU A 330 -13.06 -26.69 -19.94
C GLU A 330 -12.56 -26.11 -21.26
N LEU A 331 -12.02 -24.88 -21.24
CA LEU A 331 -11.50 -24.24 -22.44
C LEU A 331 -10.23 -24.93 -22.93
N THR A 332 -9.34 -25.33 -22.00
CA THR A 332 -8.16 -26.11 -22.33
C THR A 332 -8.52 -27.49 -22.86
N MET A 333 -9.52 -28.17 -22.28
CA MET A 333 -10.02 -29.45 -22.79
C MET A 333 -10.58 -29.31 -24.20
N LYS A 334 -11.38 -28.26 -24.46
CA LYS A 334 -11.90 -27.98 -25.81
C LYS A 334 -10.80 -27.65 -26.82
N ILE A 335 -9.69 -27.04 -26.39
CA ILE A 335 -8.54 -26.79 -27.26
C ILE A 335 -7.83 -28.11 -27.55
N MET A 336 -7.55 -28.93 -26.53
CA MET A 336 -6.93 -30.24 -26.69
C MET A 336 -7.78 -31.20 -27.54
N GLU A 337 -9.10 -31.20 -27.38
CA GLU A 337 -10.03 -31.97 -28.21
C GLU A 337 -9.97 -31.55 -29.69
N LYS A 338 -9.80 -30.25 -29.96
CA LYS A 338 -9.63 -29.71 -31.31
C LYS A 338 -8.27 -30.03 -31.92
N GLU A 339 -7.22 -30.09 -31.10
CA GLU A 339 -5.88 -30.49 -31.52
C GLU A 339 -5.80 -31.99 -31.81
N ASN A 340 -6.57 -32.80 -31.08
CA ASN A 340 -6.64 -34.26 -31.27
C ASN A 340 -7.57 -34.70 -32.42
N CYS A 341 -8.28 -33.78 -33.08
CA CYS A 341 -9.04 -34.08 -34.29
C CYS A 341 -8.16 -33.90 -35.54
N PRO A 342 -7.77 -34.97 -36.26
CA PRO A 342 -6.91 -34.89 -37.44
C PRO A 342 -7.60 -34.24 -38.65
N PHE A 343 -8.92 -34.08 -38.58
CA PHE A 343 -9.72 -33.43 -39.62
C PHE A 343 -10.23 -32.07 -39.11
N GLN A 344 -9.51 -31.02 -39.45
CA GLN A 344 -9.97 -29.64 -39.32
C GLN A 344 -10.45 -29.17 -40.70
N PRO A 345 -11.74 -29.36 -41.06
CA PRO A 345 -12.24 -28.82 -42.30
C PRO A 345 -12.06 -27.32 -42.23
N LYS A 346 -11.25 -26.77 -43.15
CA LYS A 346 -11.16 -25.33 -43.37
C LYS A 346 -12.52 -24.90 -43.89
N LEU A 347 -13.43 -24.56 -42.97
CA LEU A 347 -14.64 -23.83 -43.32
C LEU A 347 -14.14 -22.51 -43.88
N VAL A 348 -14.11 -22.42 -45.22
CA VAL A 348 -13.93 -21.17 -45.94
C VAL A 348 -15.11 -20.31 -45.51
N SER A 349 -14.90 -19.53 -44.45
CA SER A 349 -15.87 -18.53 -44.04
C SER A 349 -15.89 -17.55 -45.20
N ASN A 350 -17.00 -17.50 -45.95
CA ASN A 350 -17.21 -16.64 -47.12
C ASN A 350 -17.12 -15.12 -46.80
N ASN A 351 -16.61 -14.75 -45.62
CA ASN A 351 -16.40 -13.38 -45.16
C ASN A 351 -14.94 -12.89 -45.31
N GLU A 352 -14.02 -13.70 -45.86
CA GLU A 352 -12.61 -13.29 -46.06
C GLU A 352 -12.42 -12.15 -47.08
N LYS A 353 -13.43 -11.82 -47.89
CA LYS A 353 -13.36 -10.66 -48.81
C LYS A 353 -13.34 -9.30 -48.10
N TYR A 354 -13.56 -9.24 -46.78
CA TYR A 354 -13.52 -7.98 -46.02
C TYR A 354 -12.47 -7.93 -44.90
N LEU A 355 -11.64 -8.96 -44.73
CA LEU A 355 -10.67 -9.01 -43.62
C LEU A 355 -9.27 -8.47 -43.95
N HIS A 356 -8.94 -8.27 -45.24
CA HIS A 356 -7.60 -7.85 -45.65
C HIS A 356 -7.29 -6.35 -45.52
N ASP A 357 -8.27 -5.50 -45.20
CA ASP A 357 -8.04 -4.05 -45.01
C ASP A 357 -7.89 -3.59 -43.56
N ARG A 358 -8.17 -4.44 -42.57
CA ARG A 358 -7.92 -4.07 -41.16
C ARG A 358 -6.54 -4.54 -40.73
N LYS A 359 -5.53 -3.70 -41.05
CA LYS A 359 -4.20 -3.79 -40.43
C LYS A 359 -4.36 -3.76 -38.90
N PRO A 360 -4.06 -4.86 -38.17
CA PRO A 360 -4.35 -4.98 -36.73
C PRO A 360 -3.51 -4.01 -35.87
N LEU A 361 -2.45 -3.40 -36.42
CA LEU A 361 -1.68 -2.37 -35.71
C LEU A 361 -2.39 -1.00 -35.64
N SER A 362 -3.29 -0.66 -36.58
CA SER A 362 -3.92 0.68 -36.59
C SER A 362 -4.92 0.85 -35.46
N VAL A 363 -5.72 -0.19 -35.21
CA VAL A 363 -6.77 -0.18 -34.16
C VAL A 363 -6.17 -0.10 -32.76
N MET A 364 -5.01 -0.72 -32.53
CA MET A 364 -4.28 -0.59 -31.26
C MET A 364 -3.87 0.87 -31.00
N THR A 365 -3.37 1.59 -32.01
CA THR A 365 -3.01 3.01 -31.85
C THR A 365 -4.22 3.92 -31.61
N GLU A 366 -5.38 3.61 -32.20
CA GLU A 366 -6.61 4.38 -31.97
C GLU A 366 -7.17 4.16 -30.57
N SER A 367 -7.12 2.92 -30.07
CA SER A 367 -7.54 2.60 -28.71
C SER A 367 -6.65 3.29 -27.66
N GLU A 368 -5.33 3.34 -27.88
CA GLU A 368 -4.40 4.06 -27.01
C GLU A 368 -4.60 5.58 -27.07
N LYS A 369 -4.83 6.13 -28.27
CA LYS A 369 -5.16 7.56 -28.44
C LYS A 369 -6.45 7.90 -27.69
N PHE A 370 -7.48 7.07 -27.81
CA PHE A 370 -8.75 7.26 -27.13
C PHE A 370 -8.60 7.21 -25.60
N LEU A 371 -7.80 6.27 -25.07
CA LEU A 371 -7.51 6.19 -23.64
C LEU A 371 -6.76 7.42 -23.13
N LYS A 372 -5.73 7.88 -23.87
CA LYS A 372 -4.99 9.10 -23.55
C LYS A 372 -5.87 10.34 -23.59
N GLU A 373 -6.74 10.46 -24.58
CA GLU A 373 -7.68 11.59 -24.69
C GLU A 373 -8.68 11.60 -23.51
N LYS A 374 -9.18 10.43 -23.12
CA LYS A 374 -10.07 10.27 -21.97
C LYS A 374 -9.37 10.64 -20.65
N GLU A 375 -8.10 10.27 -20.50
CA GLU A 375 -7.29 10.62 -19.34
C GLU A 375 -7.03 12.13 -19.27
N MET A 376 -6.66 12.76 -20.40
CA MET A 376 -6.48 14.21 -20.51
C MET A 376 -7.76 14.98 -20.17
N LYS A 377 -8.93 14.50 -20.63
CA LYS A 377 -10.23 15.09 -20.29
C LYS A 377 -10.52 15.01 -18.79
N ARG A 378 -10.22 13.89 -18.14
CA ARG A 378 -10.37 13.75 -16.68
C ARG A 378 -9.43 14.67 -15.91
N ALA A 379 -8.17 14.75 -16.31
CA ALA A 379 -7.19 15.63 -15.70
C ALA A 379 -7.61 17.10 -15.81
N LYS A 380 -8.13 17.51 -16.96
CA LYS A 380 -8.64 18.87 -17.17
C LYS A 380 -9.82 19.20 -16.25
N VAL A 381 -10.80 18.31 -16.15
CA VAL A 381 -11.96 18.49 -15.25
C VAL A 381 -11.53 18.56 -13.79
N MET A 382 -10.57 17.73 -13.36
CA MET A 382 -10.02 17.78 -12.00
C MET A 382 -9.33 19.13 -11.73
N MET A 383 -8.54 19.62 -12.68
CA MET A 383 -7.86 20.92 -12.56
C MET A 383 -8.85 22.08 -12.52
N GLU A 384 -9.91 22.04 -13.33
CA GLU A 384 -10.99 23.03 -13.32
C GLU A 384 -11.71 23.05 -11.95
N LEU A 385 -12.04 21.89 -11.38
CA LEU A 385 -12.63 21.78 -10.04
C LEU A 385 -11.69 22.30 -8.94
N GLU A 386 -10.38 22.03 -9.03
CA GLU A 386 -9.40 22.58 -8.09
C GLU A 386 -9.33 24.10 -8.18
N CYS A 387 -9.38 24.67 -9.39
CA CYS A 387 -9.46 26.12 -9.59
C CYS A 387 -10.75 26.72 -8.99
N GLU A 388 -11.90 26.07 -9.19
CA GLU A 388 -13.17 26.49 -8.60
C GLU A 388 -13.11 26.45 -7.07
N GLN A 389 -12.60 25.36 -6.47
CA GLN A 389 -12.42 25.25 -5.02
C GLN A 389 -11.48 26.31 -4.45
N LEU A 390 -10.41 26.67 -5.18
CA LEU A 390 -9.49 27.73 -4.78
C LEU A 390 -10.11 29.12 -4.90
N GLN A 391 -10.99 29.34 -5.89
CA GLN A 391 -11.75 30.59 -6.00
C GLN A 391 -12.80 30.71 -4.89
N GLU A 392 -13.45 29.60 -4.52
CA GLU A 392 -14.40 29.52 -3.40
C GLU A 392 -13.73 29.55 -2.03
N CYS A 393 -12.41 29.39 -1.95
CA CYS A 393 -11.66 29.47 -0.70
C CYS A 393 -11.65 30.92 -0.20
N THR A 394 -12.70 31.27 0.57
CA THR A 394 -12.82 32.56 1.27
C THR A 394 -11.91 32.65 2.50
N PHE A 395 -11.05 31.64 2.73
CA PHE A 395 -10.04 31.69 3.77
C PHE A 395 -8.97 32.72 3.38
N GLN A 396 -9.25 33.97 3.70
CA GLN A 396 -8.26 35.01 3.81
C GLN A 396 -7.68 34.86 5.22
N PRO A 397 -6.55 34.16 5.41
CA PRO A 397 -5.92 34.14 6.71
C PRO A 397 -5.71 35.60 7.10
N ALA A 398 -6.32 36.01 8.22
CA ALA A 398 -6.08 37.32 8.77
C ALA A 398 -4.59 37.36 9.14
N ILE A 399 -3.77 37.89 8.23
CA ILE A 399 -2.37 38.17 8.50
C ILE A 399 -2.40 39.24 9.57
N THR A 400 -2.34 38.80 10.83
CA THR A 400 -2.23 39.69 11.98
C THR A 400 -1.03 40.60 11.69
N LYS A 401 -1.31 41.89 11.47
CA LYS A 401 -0.35 42.95 11.17
C LYS A 401 0.55 43.25 12.38
N SER A 402 1.10 42.23 13.02
CA SER A 402 2.02 42.34 14.14
C SER A 402 3.38 41.82 13.71
N LEU A 403 4.08 42.65 12.93
CA LEU A 403 5.51 42.90 13.00
C LEU A 403 5.78 43.96 11.94
N LYS A 404 5.52 45.22 12.30
CA LYS A 404 6.07 46.38 11.62
C LYS A 404 7.59 46.33 11.79
N SER A 405 8.29 45.53 10.98
CA SER A 405 9.72 45.70 10.81
C SER A 405 9.90 47.05 10.12
N LYS A 406 10.42 48.01 10.88
CA LYS A 406 10.85 49.32 10.41
C LYS A 406 11.95 49.13 9.34
N SER A 407 11.56 49.16 8.07
CA SER A 407 12.43 49.56 6.97
C SER A 407 11.51 50.06 5.85
N VAL A 408 11.27 51.36 5.78
CA VAL A 408 12.08 52.31 5.00
C VAL A 408 11.63 52.27 3.53
N VAL A 409 10.88 53.33 3.22
CA VAL A 409 10.92 54.14 1.99
C VAL A 409 10.04 53.72 0.81
N ASP A 410 9.03 54.57 0.66
CA ASP A 410 8.33 55.02 -0.54
C ASP A 410 9.00 54.74 -1.88
N GLY A 411 8.18 54.30 -2.85
CA GLY A 411 8.48 54.41 -4.28
C GLY A 411 8.65 53.08 -5.01
N GLN A 412 7.54 52.54 -5.53
CA GLN A 412 7.42 51.77 -6.78
C GLN A 412 8.63 50.92 -7.24
N THR A 413 9.16 50.05 -6.39
CA THR A 413 10.08 49.00 -6.84
C THR A 413 9.40 47.65 -6.73
N PRO A 414 9.30 46.87 -7.83
CA PRO A 414 8.67 45.55 -7.79
C PRO A 414 9.41 44.69 -6.76
N VAL A 415 8.65 43.95 -5.94
CA VAL A 415 9.18 43.07 -4.90
C VAL A 415 10.02 41.98 -5.55
N VAL A 416 11.33 42.20 -5.67
CA VAL A 416 12.27 41.21 -6.19
C VAL A 416 12.50 40.18 -5.10
N ILE A 417 11.82 39.04 -5.21
CA ILE A 417 12.07 37.88 -4.36
C ILE A 417 13.45 37.33 -4.72
N LYS A 418 14.44 37.58 -3.85
CA LYS A 418 15.81 37.08 -4.01
C LYS A 418 15.77 35.55 -4.17
N GLY A 419 16.23 35.07 -5.33
CA GLY A 419 16.30 33.65 -5.66
C GLY A 419 15.19 33.11 -6.56
N LEU A 420 14.13 33.88 -6.82
CA LEU A 420 13.06 33.45 -7.74
C LEU A 420 13.59 33.24 -9.17
N GLY A 421 14.45 34.14 -9.66
CA GLY A 421 15.09 33.99 -10.97
C GLY A 421 15.93 32.71 -11.07
N LYS A 422 16.70 32.38 -10.03
CA LYS A 422 17.51 31.14 -9.98
C LYS A 422 16.63 29.89 -9.92
N HIS A 423 15.45 29.97 -9.29
CA HIS A 423 14.50 28.87 -9.25
C HIS A 423 13.87 28.63 -10.62
N LEU A 424 13.44 29.70 -11.30
CA LEU A 424 12.91 29.62 -12.67
C LEU A 424 13.97 29.09 -13.65
N GLU A 425 15.22 29.58 -13.56
CA GLU A 425 16.34 29.08 -14.37
C GLU A 425 16.61 27.59 -14.15
N ARG A 426 16.52 27.11 -12.90
CA ARG A 426 16.63 25.68 -12.58
C ARG A 426 15.48 24.87 -13.17
N GLY A 427 14.26 25.40 -13.14
CA GLY A 427 13.09 24.79 -13.76
C GLY A 427 13.25 24.65 -15.28
N GLU A 428 13.69 25.72 -15.95
CA GLU A 428 13.96 25.71 -17.39
C GLU A 428 15.09 24.74 -17.77
N ARG A 429 16.16 24.67 -16.96
CA ARG A 429 17.25 23.71 -17.17
C ARG A 429 16.77 22.27 -17.00
N ALA A 430 15.93 21.99 -15.99
CA ALA A 430 15.36 20.66 -15.79
C ALA A 430 14.48 20.23 -16.97
N LYS A 431 13.66 21.15 -17.49
CA LYS A 431 12.81 20.91 -18.66
C LYS A 431 13.63 20.62 -19.93
N ARG A 432 14.69 21.39 -20.18
CA ARG A 432 15.62 21.12 -21.30
C ARG A 432 16.29 19.74 -21.21
N ILE A 433 16.70 19.32 -20.01
CA ILE A 433 17.30 17.99 -19.81
C ILE A 433 16.28 16.87 -20.06
N GLU A 434 15.02 17.07 -19.68
CA GLU A 434 13.96 16.10 -19.93
C GLU A 434 13.64 15.96 -21.43
N GLU A 435 13.59 17.08 -22.15
CA GLU A 435 13.40 17.13 -23.61
C GLU A 435 14.57 16.41 -24.34
N GLU A 436 15.83 16.71 -23.99
CA GLU A 436 17.00 16.04 -24.59
C GLU A 436 17.00 14.53 -24.32
N LYS A 437 16.63 14.11 -23.10
CA LYS A 437 16.49 12.67 -22.77
C LYS A 437 15.42 12.01 -23.61
N LYS A 438 14.29 12.69 -23.84
CA LYS A 438 13.19 12.19 -24.65
C LYS A 438 13.61 12.06 -26.12
N GLU A 439 14.31 13.05 -26.67
CA GLU A 439 14.87 12.99 -28.03
C GLU A 439 15.85 11.84 -28.19
N ARG A 440 16.78 11.67 -27.22
CA ARG A 440 17.71 10.54 -27.22
C ARG A 440 17.00 9.20 -27.12
N TYR A 441 15.94 9.12 -26.31
CA TYR A 441 15.11 7.93 -26.22
C TYR A 441 14.41 7.64 -27.56
N GLU A 442 13.85 8.65 -28.21
CA GLU A 442 13.24 8.49 -29.53
C GLU A 442 14.26 8.05 -30.58
N GLU A 443 15.48 8.60 -30.56
CA GLU A 443 16.54 8.19 -31.49
C GLU A 443 17.01 6.75 -31.27
N VAL A 444 17.21 6.33 -30.01
CA VAL A 444 17.70 5.00 -29.66
C VAL A 444 16.61 3.93 -29.83
N PHE A 445 15.38 4.22 -29.43
CA PHE A 445 14.31 3.21 -29.33
C PHE A 445 13.28 3.28 -30.46
N ARG A 446 13.26 4.34 -31.28
CA ARG A 446 12.55 4.31 -32.57
C ARG A 446 13.59 4.25 -33.68
N PRO A 447 14.09 3.04 -34.03
CA PRO A 447 14.91 2.90 -35.23
C PRO A 447 14.14 3.54 -36.37
N LYS A 448 14.74 4.56 -37.00
CA LYS A 448 14.16 5.19 -38.19
C LYS A 448 13.90 4.05 -39.16
N VAL A 449 12.63 3.70 -39.33
CA VAL A 449 12.19 2.78 -40.37
C VAL A 449 12.48 3.55 -41.65
N HIS A 450 13.71 3.44 -42.15
CA HIS A 450 13.98 3.69 -43.55
C HIS A 450 13.00 2.76 -44.24
N SER A 451 11.95 3.34 -44.82
CA SER A 451 11.05 2.61 -45.70
C SER A 451 11.99 1.90 -46.66
N LYS A 452 12.10 0.58 -46.52
CA LYS A 452 12.82 -0.22 -47.49
C LYS A 452 12.20 0.18 -48.81
N LYS A 453 12.96 0.90 -49.65
CA LYS A 453 12.62 1.08 -51.06
C LYS A 453 12.14 -0.28 -51.51
N GLN A 454 10.92 -0.34 -52.02
CA GLN A 454 10.25 -1.55 -52.48
C GLN A 454 11.32 -2.47 -53.08
N GLY A 455 11.60 -3.56 -52.38
CA GLY A 455 12.53 -4.56 -52.87
C GLY A 455 11.99 -4.99 -54.21
N GLY A 456 12.77 -4.78 -55.26
CA GLY A 456 12.54 -5.40 -56.55
C GLY A 456 12.34 -6.88 -56.29
N VAL A 457 11.14 -7.36 -56.57
CA VAL A 457 10.87 -8.79 -56.61
C VAL A 457 11.73 -9.32 -57.75
N THR A 458 12.73 -10.14 -57.44
CA THR A 458 13.48 -10.86 -58.47
C THR A 458 12.51 -11.87 -59.09
N ILE A 459 11.91 -11.51 -60.22
CA ILE A 459 11.10 -12.42 -61.03
C ILE A 459 12.09 -13.36 -61.72
N ILE A 460 12.04 -14.64 -61.37
CA ILE A 460 12.83 -15.66 -62.05
C ILE A 460 12.20 -15.86 -63.43
N GLU A 461 12.91 -15.51 -64.49
CA GLU A 461 12.46 -15.79 -65.85
C GLU A 461 12.40 -17.32 -66.08
N PRO A 462 11.28 -17.85 -66.61
CA PRO A 462 11.22 -19.25 -66.99
C PRO A 462 12.17 -19.50 -68.16
N PHE A 463 13.18 -20.34 -67.95
CA PHE A 463 14.06 -20.79 -69.02
C PHE A 463 13.30 -21.82 -69.88
N SER A 464 13.28 -21.60 -71.19
CA SER A 464 12.71 -22.53 -72.15
C SER A 464 13.72 -23.62 -72.48
N PHE A 465 13.30 -24.88 -72.37
CA PHE A 465 14.02 -26.00 -72.96
C PHE A 465 13.67 -26.04 -74.46
N GLN A 466 14.66 -25.77 -75.32
CA GLN A 466 14.58 -26.17 -76.72
C GLN A 466 14.96 -27.66 -76.80
N MET A 467 14.06 -28.48 -77.35
CA MET A 467 14.33 -29.85 -77.76
C MET A 467 14.99 -29.89 -79.14
#